data_AF-A0A923CSL1-F1
#
_entry.id   AF-A0A923CSL1-F1
#
_cell.length_a   1.000
_cell.length_b   1.000
_cell.length_c   1.000
_cell.angle_alpha   90.00
_cell.angle_beta   90.00
_cell.angle_gamma   90.00
#
_symmetry.space_group_name_H-M   'P 1'
#
loop_
_entity.id
_entity.type
_entity.pdbx_description
1 polymer ?
#
loop_
_entity_poly.entity_id
_entity_poly.type
_entity_poly.pdbx_seq_one_letter_code
_entity_poly.pdbx_strand_id
1 'polypeptide(L)'
;MAILTISRQVGSLGDEIAEITAERLGYTLIDKDMIHDRIIALPDDFSLEMDSLEKENRPGFFQRIFHNQAVYVNLISTIVYDALSKDNIVLKGRGGQFLLTDRENVLNARIIAPLDFRVSIFKTQQNMDANVAEELIMQLDRDRNRFIRYLFEKDATEPDWYDIIINTKKFNIESAVDILIRRAEFISKNFPLSPELKDNYRALALKSLVEVILQKRMPDSCFLKVESTPDGVVTLSGYIATHPEKEAACAHAETVTGVTSIVNNIHVAHFPVTTWP
;
A
#
# COMPACT_ATOMS: atom_id res chain seq x y z
N MET A 1 -12.26 -14.85 2.28
CA MET A 1 -12.01 -14.76 3.72
C MET A 1 -11.81 -13.29 4.09
N ALA A 2 -11.57 -12.97 5.35
CA ALA A 2 -11.41 -11.59 5.80
C ALA A 2 -10.04 -11.02 5.40
N ILE A 3 -9.98 -9.71 5.29
CA ILE A 3 -8.75 -8.94 5.07
C ILE A 3 -8.56 -8.05 6.28
N LEU A 4 -7.35 -8.04 6.85
CA LEU A 4 -7.03 -7.17 7.98
C LEU A 4 -5.97 -6.16 7.55
N THR A 5 -6.17 -4.90 7.90
CA THR A 5 -5.10 -3.90 7.88
C THR A 5 -4.79 -3.49 9.31
N ILE A 6 -3.50 -3.43 9.65
CA ILE A 6 -3.05 -3.13 11.00
C ILE A 6 -2.10 -1.93 10.91
N SER A 7 -2.63 -0.77 11.26
CA SER A 7 -1.85 0.44 11.53
C SER A 7 -1.35 0.43 12.97
N ARG A 8 -0.21 1.07 13.24
CA ARG A 8 0.36 1.07 14.59
C ARG A 8 1.28 2.25 14.87
N GLN A 9 1.33 2.65 16.14
CA GLN A 9 2.37 3.53 16.67
C GLN A 9 3.66 2.75 16.95
N VAL A 10 4.81 3.40 16.88
CA VAL A 10 6.11 2.77 17.24
C VAL A 10 6.11 2.37 18.72
N GLY A 11 6.55 1.16 19.04
CA GLY A 11 6.61 0.66 20.41
C GLY A 11 5.26 0.32 21.03
N SER A 12 4.18 0.27 20.23
CA SER A 12 2.83 -0.09 20.70
C SER A 12 2.56 -1.59 20.77
N LEU A 13 3.54 -2.45 20.49
CA LEU A 13 3.38 -3.91 20.29
C LEU A 13 2.55 -4.30 19.06
N GLY A 14 2.31 -3.34 18.14
CA GLY A 14 1.50 -3.58 16.96
C GLY A 14 2.16 -4.43 15.88
N ASP A 15 3.50 -4.48 15.85
CA ASP A 15 4.21 -5.34 14.90
C ASP A 15 4.04 -6.83 15.31
N GLU A 16 4.21 -7.13 16.59
CA GLU A 16 4.01 -8.46 17.19
C GLU A 16 2.54 -8.92 17.06
N ILE A 17 1.58 -8.02 17.34
CA ILE A 17 0.15 -8.33 17.18
C ILE A 17 -0.17 -8.70 15.73
N ALA A 18 0.38 -7.98 14.74
CA ALA A 18 0.13 -8.27 13.33
C ALA A 18 0.69 -9.63 12.92
N GLU A 19 1.91 -9.94 13.34
CA GLU A 19 2.59 -11.22 13.06
C GLU A 19 1.85 -12.40 13.67
N ILE A 20 1.53 -12.34 14.96
CA ILE A 20 0.80 -13.41 15.66
C ILE A 20 -0.61 -13.57 15.10
N THR A 21 -1.28 -12.46 14.74
CA THR A 21 -2.62 -12.52 14.11
C THR A 21 -2.55 -13.24 12.77
N ALA A 22 -1.56 -12.91 11.93
CA ALA A 22 -1.36 -13.58 10.64
C ALA A 22 -1.07 -15.07 10.82
N GLU A 23 -0.17 -15.42 11.74
CA GLU A 23 0.18 -16.80 12.06
C GLU A 23 -1.03 -17.62 12.52
N ARG A 24 -1.79 -17.12 13.50
CA ARG A 24 -2.96 -17.84 14.05
C ARG A 24 -4.10 -18.00 13.06
N LEU A 25 -4.29 -17.03 12.16
CA LEU A 25 -5.29 -17.13 11.09
C LEU A 25 -4.80 -18.00 9.92
N GLY A 26 -3.50 -18.29 9.83
CA GLY A 26 -2.88 -18.88 8.65
C GLY A 26 -2.91 -17.94 7.44
N TYR A 27 -2.85 -16.63 7.68
CA TYR A 27 -2.92 -15.58 6.66
C TYR A 27 -1.52 -15.14 6.25
N THR A 28 -1.42 -14.65 5.02
CA THR A 28 -0.19 -14.07 4.48
C THR A 28 0.01 -12.67 5.07
N LEU A 29 1.10 -12.46 5.81
CA LEU A 29 1.46 -11.16 6.36
C LEU A 29 2.13 -10.29 5.30
N ILE A 30 1.44 -9.28 4.77
CA ILE A 30 2.03 -8.27 3.90
C ILE A 30 2.64 -7.16 4.74
N ASP A 31 3.97 -7.08 4.75
CA ASP A 31 4.71 -6.03 5.43
C ASP A 31 5.71 -5.32 4.50
N LYS A 32 6.57 -4.49 5.09
CA LYS A 32 7.58 -3.73 4.35
C LYS A 32 8.47 -4.65 3.52
N ASP A 33 8.92 -5.75 4.09
CA ASP A 33 9.96 -6.59 3.49
C ASP A 33 9.37 -7.42 2.35
N MET A 34 8.16 -7.96 2.50
CA MET A 34 7.51 -8.62 1.36
C MET A 34 7.13 -7.64 0.24
N ILE A 35 6.74 -6.40 0.56
CA ILE A 35 6.53 -5.38 -0.48
C ILE A 35 7.83 -5.12 -1.22
N HIS A 36 8.93 -4.92 -0.49
CA HIS A 36 10.26 -4.71 -1.05
C HIS A 36 10.67 -5.86 -1.99
N ASP A 37 10.56 -7.11 -1.55
CA ASP A 37 10.96 -8.28 -2.34
C ASP A 37 10.14 -8.42 -3.63
N ARG A 38 8.84 -8.08 -3.58
CA ARG A 38 7.97 -8.09 -4.76
C ARG A 38 8.32 -6.99 -5.75
N ILE A 39 8.77 -5.82 -5.28
CA ILE A 39 9.20 -4.75 -6.17
C ILE A 39 10.51 -5.12 -6.87
N ILE A 40 11.47 -5.72 -6.16
CA ILE A 40 12.74 -6.18 -6.77
C ILE A 40 12.50 -7.25 -7.85
N ALA A 41 11.46 -8.06 -7.69
CA ALA A 41 11.09 -9.08 -8.67
C ALA A 41 10.44 -8.49 -9.95
N LEU A 42 10.13 -7.19 -9.99
CA LEU A 42 9.62 -6.54 -11.19
C LEU A 42 10.74 -6.38 -12.24
N PRO A 43 10.39 -6.37 -13.54
CA PRO A 43 11.38 -6.30 -14.62
C PRO A 43 12.11 -4.96 -14.71
N ASP A 44 11.51 -3.87 -14.19
CA ASP A 44 12.13 -2.54 -14.17
C ASP A 44 12.76 -2.23 -12.80
N ASP A 45 13.84 -1.44 -12.82
CA ASP A 45 14.53 -1.03 -11.59
C ASP A 45 13.79 0.11 -10.86
N PHE A 46 13.26 -0.21 -9.68
CA PHE A 46 12.59 0.73 -8.78
C PHE A 46 13.42 1.06 -7.53
N SER A 47 14.73 0.79 -7.52
CA SER A 47 15.61 1.00 -6.35
C SER A 47 15.52 2.42 -5.77
N LEU A 48 15.42 3.44 -6.63
CA LEU A 48 15.26 4.84 -6.20
C LEU A 48 13.92 5.06 -5.48
N GLU A 49 12.82 4.55 -6.04
CA GLU A 49 11.49 4.61 -5.43
C GLU A 49 11.41 3.80 -4.13
N MET A 50 12.18 2.72 -4.04
CA MET A 50 12.31 1.85 -2.86
C MET A 50 13.11 2.48 -1.71
N ASP A 51 14.11 3.29 -2.00
CA ASP A 51 14.92 3.95 -0.94
C ASP A 51 14.05 4.85 -0.02
N SER A 52 12.97 5.40 -0.59
CA SER A 52 11.93 6.13 0.16
C SER A 52 10.95 5.20 0.90
N LEU A 53 10.63 4.01 0.35
CA LEU A 53 9.82 2.97 1.02
C LEU A 53 10.50 2.50 2.30
N GLU A 54 11.80 2.27 2.23
CA GLU A 54 12.55 1.66 3.31
C GLU A 54 12.68 2.55 4.53
N LYS A 55 12.93 3.83 4.30
CA LYS A 55 13.18 4.79 5.36
C LYS A 55 11.90 5.28 6.03
N GLU A 56 10.71 5.00 5.45
CA GLU A 56 9.41 5.55 5.89
C GLU A 56 9.43 7.08 6.12
N ASN A 57 10.38 7.76 5.49
CA ASN A 57 10.64 9.17 5.66
C ASN A 57 10.16 9.90 4.42
N ARG A 58 9.58 11.09 4.61
CA ARG A 58 9.29 11.98 3.49
C ARG A 58 10.61 12.28 2.77
N PRO A 59 10.72 12.06 1.45
CA PRO A 59 11.90 12.47 0.70
C PRO A 59 12.15 13.97 0.90
N GLY A 60 13.42 14.34 1.04
CA GLY A 60 13.82 15.75 1.15
C GLY A 60 13.30 16.59 -0.02
N PHE A 61 13.30 17.92 0.11
CA PHE A 61 12.82 18.84 -0.94
C PHE A 61 13.41 18.54 -2.33
N PHE A 62 14.68 18.13 -2.40
CA PHE A 62 15.36 17.75 -3.64
C PHE A 62 15.00 16.35 -4.16
N GLN A 63 14.73 15.37 -3.29
CA GLN A 63 14.29 14.03 -3.71
C GLN A 63 12.86 14.05 -4.29
N ARG A 64 12.01 14.99 -3.85
CA ARG A 64 10.65 15.19 -4.42
C ARG A 64 10.63 15.60 -5.89
N ILE A 65 11.72 16.17 -6.40
CA ILE A 65 11.85 16.56 -7.82
C ILE A 65 12.06 15.32 -8.71
N PHE A 66 12.53 14.20 -8.14
CA PHE A 66 12.83 12.96 -8.87
C PHE A 66 11.85 11.81 -8.54
N HIS A 67 10.99 11.95 -7.53
CA HIS A 67 10.05 10.92 -7.13
C HIS A 67 8.62 11.24 -7.55
N ASN A 68 8.09 10.41 -8.44
CA ASN A 68 6.67 10.44 -8.78
C ASN A 68 5.88 9.71 -7.67
N GLN A 69 5.17 10.47 -6.84
CA GLN A 69 4.27 9.95 -5.79
C GLN A 69 3.30 8.89 -6.35
N ALA A 70 2.84 9.07 -7.59
CA ALA A 70 1.92 8.15 -8.23
C ALA A 70 2.57 6.77 -8.48
N VAL A 71 3.84 6.72 -8.87
CA VAL A 71 4.57 5.45 -9.07
C VAL A 71 4.61 4.67 -7.76
N TYR A 72 4.89 5.35 -6.65
CA TYR A 72 4.91 4.72 -5.34
C TYR A 72 3.54 4.15 -4.96
N VAL A 73 2.48 4.97 -5.06
CA VAL A 73 1.14 4.55 -4.68
C VAL A 73 0.69 3.38 -5.55
N ASN A 74 1.02 3.41 -6.84
CA ASN A 74 0.67 2.34 -7.77
C ASN A 74 1.50 1.06 -7.54
N LEU A 75 2.77 1.15 -7.12
CA LEU A 75 3.57 -0.01 -6.72
C LEU A 75 2.95 -0.72 -5.50
N ILE A 76 2.62 0.03 -4.45
CA ILE A 76 1.95 -0.54 -3.27
C ILE A 76 0.58 -1.09 -3.66
N SER A 77 -0.20 -0.34 -4.43
CA SER A 77 -1.52 -0.75 -4.88
C SER A 77 -1.46 -2.06 -5.66
N THR A 78 -0.50 -2.21 -6.57
CA THR A 78 -0.27 -3.45 -7.34
C THR A 78 -0.09 -4.64 -6.42
N ILE A 79 0.81 -4.53 -5.44
CA ILE A 79 1.15 -5.63 -4.53
C ILE A 79 -0.02 -5.95 -3.62
N VAL A 80 -0.68 -4.93 -3.08
CA VAL A 80 -1.83 -5.08 -2.19
C VAL A 80 -3.00 -5.71 -2.95
N TYR A 81 -3.35 -5.22 -4.15
CA TYR A 81 -4.43 -5.80 -4.96
C TYR A 81 -4.12 -7.22 -5.42
N ASP A 82 -2.88 -7.54 -5.82
CA ASP A 82 -2.50 -8.92 -6.14
C ASP A 82 -2.67 -9.83 -4.92
N ALA A 83 -2.21 -9.39 -3.75
CA ALA A 83 -2.38 -10.14 -2.50
C ALA A 83 -3.86 -10.32 -2.14
N LEU A 84 -4.68 -9.30 -2.30
CA LEU A 84 -6.12 -9.34 -2.06
C LEU A 84 -6.85 -10.32 -2.99
N SER A 85 -6.41 -10.43 -4.25
CA SER A 85 -6.97 -11.39 -5.20
C SER A 85 -6.73 -12.86 -4.78
N LYS A 86 -5.69 -13.09 -3.97
CA LYS A 86 -5.29 -14.39 -3.43
C LYS A 86 -5.94 -14.72 -2.09
N ASP A 87 -6.66 -13.76 -1.49
CA ASP A 87 -7.36 -13.88 -0.19
C ASP A 87 -6.40 -14.04 1.02
N ASN A 88 -6.93 -14.03 2.25
CA ASN A 88 -6.19 -14.33 3.49
C ASN A 88 -4.97 -13.46 3.76
N ILE A 89 -5.18 -12.16 3.91
CA ILE A 89 -4.06 -11.24 4.15
C ILE A 89 -4.20 -10.47 5.45
N VAL A 90 -3.06 -10.24 6.09
CA VAL A 90 -2.87 -9.22 7.12
C VAL A 90 -1.88 -8.22 6.57
N LEU A 91 -2.30 -6.98 6.33
CA LEU A 91 -1.46 -5.89 5.84
C LEU A 91 -0.96 -5.03 7.01
N LYS A 92 0.34 -5.05 7.28
CA LYS A 92 0.99 -4.27 8.34
C LYS A 92 1.40 -2.89 7.81
N GLY A 93 0.62 -1.87 8.15
CA GLY A 93 0.90 -0.46 7.84
C GLY A 93 0.62 -0.04 6.39
N ARG A 94 1.53 0.77 5.82
CA ARG A 94 1.59 1.16 4.39
C ARG A 94 0.33 1.83 3.81
N GLY A 95 -0.50 2.40 4.67
CA GLY A 95 -1.73 3.07 4.25
C GLY A 95 -2.83 2.11 3.79
N GLY A 96 -2.76 0.84 4.20
CA GLY A 96 -3.76 -0.16 3.85
C GLY A 96 -5.20 0.29 4.14
N GLN A 97 -5.41 1.00 5.25
CA GLN A 97 -6.73 1.53 5.62
C GLN A 97 -7.30 2.53 4.62
N PHE A 98 -6.46 3.20 3.82
CA PHE A 98 -6.89 4.16 2.80
C PHE A 98 -7.12 3.51 1.44
N LEU A 99 -6.38 2.44 1.13
CA LEU A 99 -6.54 1.68 -0.11
C LEU A 99 -7.81 0.81 -0.08
N LEU A 100 -8.21 0.38 1.12
CA LEU A 100 -9.27 -0.60 1.33
C LEU A 100 -10.46 -0.04 2.13
N THR A 101 -10.62 1.29 2.11
CA THR A 101 -11.71 1.99 2.82
C THR A 101 -13.09 1.50 2.34
N ASP A 102 -14.05 1.47 3.27
CA ASP A 102 -15.47 1.17 3.02
C ASP A 102 -15.77 -0.21 2.40
N ARG A 103 -15.03 -1.24 2.80
CA ARG A 103 -15.26 -2.62 2.34
C ARG A 103 -15.69 -3.52 3.48
N GLU A 104 -16.85 -4.16 3.32
CA GLU A 104 -17.44 -5.04 4.34
C GLU A 104 -16.58 -6.26 4.71
N ASN A 105 -15.71 -6.67 3.78
CA ASN A 105 -14.79 -7.80 3.97
C ASN A 105 -13.42 -7.41 4.52
N VAL A 106 -13.22 -6.13 4.88
CA VAL A 106 -11.98 -5.58 5.41
C VAL A 106 -12.19 -5.14 6.86
N LEU A 107 -11.18 -5.38 7.70
CA LEU A 107 -11.06 -4.82 9.05
C LEU A 107 -9.86 -3.89 9.10
N ASN A 108 -10.09 -2.60 9.35
CA ASN A 108 -9.05 -1.61 9.57
C ASN A 108 -8.81 -1.41 11.07
N ALA A 109 -7.73 -1.98 11.58
CA ALA A 109 -7.34 -1.88 12.98
C ALA A 109 -6.18 -0.90 13.19
N ARG A 110 -6.19 -0.19 14.33
CA ARG A 110 -5.05 0.61 14.80
C ARG A 110 -4.60 0.17 16.18
N ILE A 111 -3.31 -0.10 16.33
CA ILE A 111 -2.69 -0.42 17.62
C ILE A 111 -2.00 0.84 18.17
N ILE A 112 -2.35 1.21 19.40
CA ILE A 112 -1.84 2.40 20.07
C ILE A 112 -1.40 2.08 21.49
N ALA A 113 -0.58 2.95 22.08
CA ALA A 113 -0.36 2.98 23.51
C ALA A 113 0.12 4.36 23.97
N PRO A 114 -0.10 4.72 25.25
CA PRO A 114 0.49 5.91 25.85
C PRO A 114 2.01 5.95 25.69
N LEU A 115 2.57 7.13 25.45
CA LEU A 115 3.99 7.30 25.13
C LEU A 115 4.92 6.72 26.21
N ASP A 116 4.60 6.94 27.49
CA ASP A 116 5.36 6.41 28.63
C ASP A 116 5.49 4.88 28.59
N PHE A 117 4.40 4.20 28.24
CA PHE A 117 4.39 2.75 28.07
C PHE A 117 5.25 2.32 26.88
N ARG A 118 5.09 2.98 25.73
CA ARG A 118 5.88 2.67 24.52
C ARG A 118 7.37 2.87 24.74
N VAL A 119 7.77 3.94 25.42
CA VAL A 119 9.15 4.22 25.82
C VAL A 119 9.69 3.10 26.71
N SER A 120 8.92 2.63 27.71
CA SER A 120 9.37 1.57 28.60
C SER A 120 9.65 0.23 27.89
N ILE A 121 8.85 -0.09 26.86
CA ILE A 121 9.03 -1.28 26.03
C ILE A 121 10.24 -1.10 25.12
N PHE A 122 10.28 0.00 24.36
CA PHE A 122 11.28 0.25 23.34
C PHE A 122 12.70 0.39 23.92
N LYS A 123 12.83 1.05 25.08
CA LYS A 123 14.08 1.13 25.84
C LYS A 123 14.65 -0.25 26.14
N THR A 124 13.80 -1.16 26.61
CA THR A 124 14.21 -2.53 26.96
C THR A 124 14.61 -3.31 25.71
N GLN A 125 13.83 -3.21 24.64
CA GLN A 125 14.09 -3.91 23.37
C GLN A 125 15.40 -3.45 22.70
N GLN A 126 15.72 -2.17 22.78
CA GLN A 126 16.85 -1.56 22.06
C GLN A 126 18.04 -1.19 22.96
N ASN A 127 17.98 -1.53 24.25
CA ASN A 127 18.99 -1.20 25.26
C ASN A 127 19.46 0.27 25.21
N MET A 128 18.51 1.20 25.25
CA MET A 128 18.76 2.65 25.07
C MET A 128 18.30 3.50 26.27
N ASP A 129 18.75 4.74 26.34
CA ASP A 129 18.28 5.68 27.34
C ASP A 129 16.80 6.07 27.12
N ALA A 130 16.09 6.41 28.19
CA ALA A 130 14.66 6.73 28.12
C ALA A 130 14.38 8.01 27.31
N ASN A 131 15.21 9.05 27.46
CA ASN A 131 15.03 10.30 26.72
C ASN A 131 15.29 10.08 25.23
N VAL A 132 16.35 9.31 24.91
CA VAL A 132 16.68 8.95 23.54
C VAL A 132 15.56 8.11 22.90
N ALA A 133 14.99 7.16 23.64
CA ALA A 133 13.87 6.35 23.18
C ALA A 133 12.63 7.20 22.90
N GLU A 134 12.30 8.14 23.80
CA GLU A 134 11.16 9.04 23.63
C GLU A 134 11.31 9.91 22.38
N GLU A 135 12.46 10.58 22.22
CA GLU A 135 12.74 11.41 21.04
C GLU A 135 12.64 10.61 19.74
N LEU A 136 13.23 9.41 19.71
CA LEU A 136 13.22 8.55 18.53
C LEU A 136 11.81 8.06 18.20
N ILE A 137 11.03 7.58 19.18
CA ILE A 137 9.65 7.16 18.98
C ILE A 137 8.81 8.30 18.41
N MET A 138 8.91 9.49 19.00
CA MET A 138 8.17 10.65 18.53
C MET A 138 8.59 11.05 17.11
N GLN A 139 9.88 10.97 16.79
CA GLN A 139 10.39 11.25 15.45
C GLN A 139 9.84 10.25 14.42
N LEU A 140 9.91 8.95 14.70
CA LEU A 140 9.43 7.90 13.81
C LEU A 140 7.90 7.97 13.61
N ASP A 141 7.11 8.23 14.66
CA ASP A 141 5.66 8.43 14.52
C ASP A 141 5.36 9.66 13.63
N ARG A 142 6.11 10.77 13.80
CA ARG A 142 5.98 11.96 12.96
C ARG A 142 6.33 11.68 11.51
N ASP A 143 7.41 10.95 11.27
CA ASP A 143 7.87 10.64 9.92
C ASP A 143 6.89 9.70 9.19
N ARG A 144 6.40 8.66 9.88
CA ARG A 144 5.32 7.79 9.39
C ARG A 144 4.07 8.58 9.00
N ASN A 145 3.60 9.48 9.87
CA ASN A 145 2.42 10.30 9.57
C ASN A 145 2.68 11.25 8.39
N ARG A 146 3.87 11.85 8.32
CA ARG A 146 4.25 12.73 7.22
C ARG A 146 4.32 11.99 5.88
N PHE A 147 4.83 10.78 5.91
CA PHE A 147 4.93 9.90 4.76
C PHE A 147 3.55 9.48 4.26
N ILE A 148 2.67 9.05 5.16
CA ILE A 148 1.27 8.76 4.83
C ILE A 148 0.55 9.99 4.25
N ARG A 149 0.67 11.15 4.89
CA ARG A 149 0.06 12.40 4.40
C ARG A 149 0.61 12.79 3.02
N TYR A 150 1.90 12.54 2.77
CA TYR A 150 2.49 12.78 1.45
C TYR A 150 1.88 11.86 0.39
N LEU A 151 1.66 10.58 0.70
CA LEU A 151 1.21 9.60 -0.28
C LEU A 151 -0.29 9.63 -0.56
N PHE A 152 -1.10 9.77 0.50
CA PHE A 152 -2.55 9.60 0.46
C PHE A 152 -3.32 10.89 0.71
N GLU A 153 -2.62 11.99 1.02
CA GLU A 153 -3.24 13.27 1.41
C GLU A 153 -4.21 13.15 2.61
N LYS A 154 -4.03 12.11 3.41
CA LYS A 154 -4.87 11.76 4.57
C LYS A 154 -4.06 11.74 5.85
N ASP A 155 -4.72 12.02 6.97
CA ASP A 155 -4.11 11.97 8.29
C ASP A 155 -4.40 10.65 9.01
N ALA A 156 -3.37 9.84 9.24
CA ALA A 156 -3.49 8.54 9.91
C ALA A 156 -3.80 8.63 11.41
N THR A 157 -3.84 9.83 12.01
CA THR A 157 -4.27 9.98 13.40
C THR A 157 -5.78 10.09 13.55
N GLU A 158 -6.51 10.34 12.47
CA GLU A 158 -7.97 10.45 12.52
C GLU A 158 -8.59 9.07 12.82
N PRO A 159 -9.49 8.99 13.81
CA PRO A 159 -10.08 7.71 14.22
C PRO A 159 -11.01 7.12 13.16
N ASP A 160 -11.62 7.95 12.32
CA ASP A 160 -12.62 7.55 11.31
C ASP A 160 -12.06 6.62 10.22
N TRP A 161 -10.73 6.48 10.12
CA TRP A 161 -10.10 5.52 9.23
C TRP A 161 -10.04 4.08 9.78
N TYR A 162 -10.49 3.87 11.01
CA TYR A 162 -10.32 2.61 11.73
C TYR A 162 -11.64 2.10 12.29
N ASP A 163 -11.93 0.83 12.04
CA ASP A 163 -13.08 0.13 12.63
C ASP A 163 -12.82 -0.18 14.12
N ILE A 164 -11.55 -0.36 14.49
CA ILE A 164 -11.14 -0.64 15.86
C ILE A 164 -9.78 -0.01 16.19
N ILE A 165 -9.69 0.59 17.37
CA ILE A 165 -8.45 1.11 17.94
C ILE A 165 -8.18 0.40 19.27
N ILE A 166 -7.07 -0.34 19.36
CA ILE A 166 -6.72 -1.16 20.52
C ILE A 166 -5.55 -0.53 21.27
N ASN A 167 -5.74 -0.26 22.57
CA ASN A 167 -4.71 0.31 23.43
C ASN A 167 -3.96 -0.77 24.21
N THR A 168 -2.69 -1.00 23.90
CA THR A 168 -1.94 -2.14 24.46
C THR A 168 -1.47 -1.95 25.90
N LYS A 169 -1.60 -0.76 26.48
CA LYS A 169 -1.47 -0.57 27.94
C LYS A 169 -2.66 -1.15 28.70
N LYS A 170 -3.79 -1.35 28.03
CA LYS A 170 -5.04 -1.90 28.62
C LYS A 170 -5.32 -3.32 28.17
N PHE A 171 -4.89 -3.68 26.96
CA PHE A 171 -5.05 -5.02 26.39
C PHE A 171 -3.67 -5.58 26.07
N ASN A 172 -3.31 -6.73 26.65
CA ASN A 172 -2.07 -7.40 26.26
C ASN A 172 -2.16 -7.95 24.83
N ILE A 173 -1.03 -8.41 24.29
CA ILE A 173 -0.92 -8.95 22.93
C ILE A 173 -1.99 -10.02 22.65
N GLU A 174 -2.11 -11.01 23.54
CA GLU A 174 -3.08 -12.09 23.43
C GLU A 174 -4.52 -11.59 23.30
N SER A 175 -4.93 -10.68 24.19
CA SER A 175 -6.29 -10.12 24.16
C SER A 175 -6.55 -9.33 22.88
N ALA A 176 -5.55 -8.58 22.39
CA ALA A 176 -5.67 -7.83 21.15
C ALA A 176 -5.81 -8.77 19.93
N VAL A 177 -4.97 -9.81 19.87
CA VAL A 177 -5.01 -10.84 18.82
C VAL A 177 -6.37 -11.56 18.82
N ASP A 178 -6.87 -11.97 19.98
CA ASP A 178 -8.18 -12.65 20.09
C ASP A 178 -9.33 -11.80 19.57
N ILE A 179 -9.32 -10.48 19.84
CA ILE A 179 -10.31 -9.54 19.32
C ILE A 179 -10.24 -9.47 17.79
N LEU A 180 -9.04 -9.34 17.22
CA LEU A 180 -8.84 -9.26 15.77
C LEU A 180 -9.27 -10.55 15.07
N ILE A 181 -8.85 -11.70 15.60
CA ILE A 181 -9.25 -13.03 15.09
C ILE A 181 -10.75 -13.18 15.12
N ARG A 182 -11.39 -12.85 16.25
CA ARG A 182 -12.84 -13.01 16.39
C ARG A 182 -13.62 -12.18 15.36
N ARG A 183 -13.16 -10.96 15.08
CA ARG A 183 -13.76 -10.10 14.05
C ARG A 183 -13.47 -10.65 12.65
N ALA A 184 -12.27 -11.16 12.39
CA ALA A 184 -11.89 -11.77 11.12
C ALA A 184 -12.72 -13.02 10.80
N GLU A 185 -12.98 -13.88 11.78
CA GLU A 185 -13.87 -15.04 11.64
C GLU A 185 -15.30 -14.61 11.28
N PHE A 186 -15.81 -13.59 11.98
CA PHE A 186 -17.13 -13.05 11.70
C PHE A 186 -17.23 -12.51 10.27
N ILE A 187 -16.25 -11.73 9.83
CA ILE A 187 -16.20 -11.22 8.45
C ILE A 187 -16.12 -12.38 7.47
N SER A 188 -15.25 -13.35 7.69
CA SER A 188 -15.08 -14.50 6.80
C SER A 188 -16.37 -15.30 6.61
N LYS A 189 -17.21 -15.38 7.64
CA LYS A 189 -18.49 -16.10 7.60
C LYS A 189 -19.61 -15.30 6.92
N ASN A 190 -19.69 -14.00 7.17
CA ASN A 190 -20.85 -13.18 6.77
C ASN A 190 -20.60 -12.35 5.50
N PHE A 191 -19.35 -11.97 5.25
CA PHE A 191 -18.94 -11.13 4.12
C PHE A 191 -17.75 -11.77 3.38
N PRO A 192 -17.89 -13.02 2.90
CA PRO A 192 -16.81 -13.68 2.20
C PRO A 192 -16.47 -12.94 0.90
N LEU A 193 -15.18 -12.89 0.58
CA LEU A 193 -14.68 -12.36 -0.68
C LEU A 193 -15.27 -13.15 -1.87
N SER A 194 -16.17 -12.52 -2.64
CA SER A 194 -16.83 -13.15 -3.78
C SER A 194 -15.85 -13.35 -4.95
N PRO A 195 -16.12 -14.32 -5.87
CA PRO A 195 -15.32 -14.48 -7.09
C PRO A 195 -15.20 -13.19 -7.91
N GLU A 196 -16.32 -12.45 -8.06
CA GLU A 196 -16.34 -11.16 -8.76
C GLU A 196 -15.42 -10.13 -8.11
N LEU A 197 -15.40 -10.05 -6.77
CA LEU A 197 -14.52 -9.12 -6.07
C LEU A 197 -13.03 -9.54 -6.18
N LYS A 198 -12.73 -10.84 -6.22
CA LYS A 198 -11.37 -11.33 -6.52
C LYS A 198 -10.93 -10.93 -7.91
N ASP A 199 -11.82 -11.07 -8.89
CA ASP A 199 -11.57 -10.70 -10.28
C ASP A 199 -11.34 -9.19 -10.40
N ASN A 200 -12.12 -8.37 -9.71
CA ASN A 200 -11.90 -6.92 -9.61
C ASN A 200 -10.52 -6.58 -9.03
N TYR A 201 -10.04 -7.31 -8.01
CA TYR A 201 -8.68 -7.11 -7.49
C TYR A 201 -7.59 -7.52 -8.46
N ARG A 202 -7.78 -8.59 -9.25
CA ARG A 202 -6.83 -8.94 -10.32
C ARG A 202 -6.74 -7.84 -11.37
N ALA A 203 -7.90 -7.32 -11.78
CA ALA A 203 -7.96 -6.19 -12.71
C ALA A 203 -7.22 -4.98 -12.12
N LEU A 204 -7.56 -4.55 -10.90
CA LEU A 204 -6.90 -3.41 -10.25
C LEU A 204 -5.38 -3.60 -10.09
N ALA A 205 -4.92 -4.81 -9.76
CA ALA A 205 -3.50 -5.12 -9.69
C ALA A 205 -2.81 -4.95 -11.05
N LEU A 206 -3.40 -5.52 -12.11
CA LEU A 206 -2.87 -5.38 -13.47
C LEU A 206 -2.86 -3.93 -13.94
N LYS A 207 -3.95 -3.19 -13.67
CA LYS A 207 -4.04 -1.76 -13.99
C LYS A 207 -2.90 -0.99 -13.33
N SER A 208 -2.75 -1.12 -12.01
CA SER A 208 -1.73 -0.39 -11.27
C SER A 208 -0.31 -0.76 -11.75
N LEU A 209 -0.07 -2.02 -12.13
CA LEU A 209 1.22 -2.43 -12.67
C LEU A 209 1.50 -1.78 -14.02
N VAL A 210 0.53 -1.76 -14.93
CA VAL A 210 0.68 -1.08 -16.23
C VAL A 210 0.92 0.42 -16.03
N GLU A 211 0.19 1.07 -15.12
CA GLU A 211 0.40 2.48 -14.79
C GLU A 211 1.83 2.75 -14.29
N VAL A 212 2.36 1.90 -13.41
CA VAL A 212 3.75 1.99 -12.92
C VAL A 212 4.75 1.92 -14.08
N ILE A 213 4.60 0.94 -14.97
CA ILE A 213 5.53 0.70 -16.08
C ILE A 213 5.49 1.86 -17.08
N LEU A 214 4.29 2.36 -17.41
CA LEU A 214 4.13 3.52 -18.28
C LEU A 214 4.72 4.79 -17.65
N GLN A 215 4.46 5.06 -16.37
CA GLN A 215 5.03 6.21 -15.67
C GLN A 215 6.56 6.16 -15.58
N LYS A 216 7.13 4.95 -15.44
CA LYS A 216 8.58 4.75 -15.36
C LYS A 216 9.26 4.93 -16.72
N ARG A 217 8.69 4.36 -17.78
CA ARG A 217 9.29 4.33 -19.13
C ARG A 217 8.92 5.54 -19.98
N MET A 218 7.80 6.19 -19.69
CA MET A 218 7.27 7.35 -20.42
C MET A 218 6.87 8.49 -19.45
N PRO A 219 7.81 9.05 -18.68
CA PRO A 219 7.51 10.03 -17.63
C PRO A 219 6.81 11.29 -18.16
N ASP A 220 7.08 11.69 -19.40
CA ASP A 220 6.52 12.90 -20.02
C ASP A 220 5.10 12.69 -20.61
N SER A 221 4.61 11.45 -20.68
CA SER A 221 3.34 11.09 -21.34
C SER A 221 2.14 11.15 -20.39
N CYS A 222 1.86 12.36 -19.94
CA CYS A 222 1.08 12.71 -18.76
C CYS A 222 -0.42 12.40 -18.72
N PHE A 223 -1.03 12.04 -19.84
CA PHE A 223 -2.50 12.01 -19.98
C PHE A 223 -3.02 10.64 -20.40
N LEU A 224 -2.40 9.57 -19.89
CA LEU A 224 -2.87 8.21 -20.12
C LEU A 224 -3.71 7.73 -18.94
N LYS A 225 -4.88 7.18 -19.25
CA LYS A 225 -5.72 6.44 -18.31
C LYS A 225 -5.66 4.97 -18.66
N VAL A 226 -5.42 4.14 -17.64
CA VAL A 226 -5.40 2.68 -17.76
C VAL A 226 -6.67 2.11 -17.14
N GLU A 227 -7.33 1.24 -17.88
CA GLU A 227 -8.36 0.35 -17.37
C GLU A 227 -7.97 -1.08 -17.73
N SER A 228 -8.37 -2.04 -16.92
CA SER A 228 -8.07 -3.44 -17.14
C SER A 228 -9.25 -4.30 -16.76
N THR A 229 -9.29 -5.49 -17.35
CA THR A 229 -10.25 -6.53 -17.02
C THR A 229 -9.55 -7.71 -16.33
N PRO A 230 -10.30 -8.58 -15.63
CA PRO A 230 -9.72 -9.74 -14.95
C PRO A 230 -9.07 -10.78 -15.88
N ASP A 231 -9.49 -10.82 -17.16
CA ASP A 231 -8.95 -11.68 -18.22
C ASP A 231 -7.75 -11.06 -18.96
N GLY A 232 -7.23 -9.92 -18.46
CA GLY A 232 -5.98 -9.34 -18.94
C GLY A 232 -6.10 -8.38 -20.12
N VAL A 233 -7.32 -7.97 -20.49
CA VAL A 233 -7.51 -6.93 -21.51
C VAL A 233 -7.22 -5.58 -20.88
N VAL A 234 -6.29 -4.83 -21.47
CA VAL A 234 -5.93 -3.49 -21.01
C VAL A 234 -6.43 -2.45 -22.01
N THR A 235 -7.20 -1.48 -21.53
CA THR A 235 -7.61 -0.32 -22.32
C THR A 235 -6.75 0.88 -21.96
N LEU A 236 -6.00 1.38 -22.94
CA LEU A 236 -5.26 2.62 -22.82
C LEU A 236 -6.07 3.73 -23.48
N SER A 237 -6.33 4.81 -22.76
CA SER A 237 -7.09 5.96 -23.26
C SER A 237 -6.45 7.28 -22.85
N GLY A 238 -6.87 8.37 -23.47
CA GLY A 238 -6.37 9.72 -23.16
C GLY A 238 -5.57 10.32 -24.31
N TYR A 239 -4.54 11.13 -24.00
CA TYR A 239 -3.86 11.96 -24.99
C TYR A 239 -2.34 11.84 -24.94
N ILE A 240 -1.71 11.87 -26.11
CA ILE A 240 -0.25 11.88 -26.25
C ILE A 240 0.18 12.79 -27.41
N ALA A 241 1.43 13.26 -27.41
CA ALA A 241 1.87 14.28 -28.36
C ALA A 241 2.10 13.73 -29.77
N THR A 242 2.61 12.49 -29.89
CA THR A 242 3.02 11.92 -31.18
C THR A 242 2.52 10.49 -31.41
N HIS A 243 2.41 10.09 -32.69
CA HIS A 243 2.08 8.70 -33.06
C HIS A 243 3.11 7.68 -32.56
N PRO A 244 4.44 7.92 -32.65
CA PRO A 244 5.44 7.01 -32.07
C PRO A 244 5.29 6.78 -30.57
N GLU A 245 4.98 7.83 -29.79
CA GLU A 245 4.71 7.65 -28.36
C GLU A 245 3.45 6.82 -28.11
N LYS A 246 2.40 7.02 -28.92
CA LYS A 246 1.19 6.20 -28.86
C LYS A 246 1.49 4.71 -29.08
N GLU A 247 2.35 4.39 -30.04
CA GLU A 247 2.79 3.02 -30.32
C GLU A 247 3.67 2.47 -29.19
N ALA A 248 4.60 3.29 -28.66
CA ALA A 248 5.45 2.92 -27.53
C ALA A 248 4.65 2.62 -26.27
N ALA A 249 3.60 3.38 -25.97
CA ALA A 249 2.72 3.12 -24.82
C ALA A 249 2.07 1.72 -24.90
N CYS A 250 1.61 1.33 -26.08
CA CYS A 250 1.07 -0.02 -26.29
C CYS A 250 2.15 -1.08 -26.13
N ALA A 251 3.30 -0.90 -26.79
CA ALA A 251 4.41 -1.85 -26.72
C ALA A 251 4.91 -2.05 -25.27
N HIS A 252 4.99 -0.98 -24.46
CA HIS A 252 5.36 -1.09 -23.06
C HIS A 252 4.32 -1.84 -22.22
N ALA A 253 3.03 -1.54 -22.41
CA ALA A 253 1.97 -2.24 -21.71
C ALA A 253 1.90 -3.74 -22.10
N GLU A 254 2.22 -4.11 -23.35
CA GLU A 254 2.28 -5.52 -23.79
C GLU A 254 3.37 -6.33 -23.07
N THR A 255 4.43 -5.68 -22.60
CA THR A 255 5.49 -6.38 -21.84
C THR A 255 5.08 -6.76 -20.41
N VAL A 256 3.95 -6.26 -19.93
CA VAL A 256 3.50 -6.48 -18.56
C VAL A 256 2.88 -7.86 -18.40
N THR A 257 3.44 -8.68 -17.51
CA THR A 257 2.92 -10.01 -17.18
C THR A 257 1.46 -9.92 -16.75
N GLY A 258 0.59 -10.67 -17.43
CA GLY A 258 -0.86 -10.69 -17.20
C GLY A 258 -1.67 -9.92 -18.24
N VAL A 259 -1.03 -9.11 -19.09
CA VAL A 259 -1.70 -8.50 -20.26
C VAL A 259 -1.88 -9.55 -21.35
N THR A 260 -3.11 -9.71 -21.83
CA THR A 260 -3.48 -10.64 -22.91
C THR A 260 -3.75 -9.92 -24.23
N SER A 261 -4.28 -8.70 -24.17
CA SER A 261 -4.50 -7.83 -25.34
C SER A 261 -4.64 -6.37 -24.92
N ILE A 262 -4.43 -5.47 -25.90
CA ILE A 262 -4.56 -4.02 -25.70
C ILE A 262 -5.65 -3.45 -26.58
N VAL A 263 -6.55 -2.67 -25.98
CA VAL A 263 -7.49 -1.78 -26.64
C VAL A 263 -6.91 -0.37 -26.62
N ASN A 264 -6.52 0.13 -27.78
CA ASN A 264 -5.89 1.45 -27.90
C ASN A 264 -6.91 2.53 -28.26
N ASN A 265 -7.36 3.27 -27.24
CA ASN A 265 -8.22 4.45 -27.33
C ASN A 265 -7.44 5.76 -27.09
N ILE A 266 -6.12 5.76 -27.32
CA ILE A 266 -5.28 6.96 -27.17
C ILE A 266 -5.48 7.89 -28.37
N HIS A 267 -5.65 9.17 -28.11
CA HIS A 267 -5.74 10.22 -29.11
C HIS A 267 -4.41 10.97 -29.23
N VAL A 268 -3.94 11.19 -30.45
CA VAL A 268 -2.76 12.04 -30.70
C VAL A 268 -3.24 13.47 -30.81
N ALA A 269 -2.74 14.34 -29.93
CA ALA A 269 -3.11 15.74 -29.91
C ALA A 269 -1.91 16.59 -29.46
N HIS A 270 -1.68 17.70 -30.16
CA HIS A 270 -0.65 18.67 -29.77
C HIS A 270 -1.23 19.59 -28.68
N PHE A 271 -0.92 19.30 -27.42
CA PHE A 271 -1.25 20.17 -26.28
C PHE A 271 0.01 20.81 -25.70
N PRO A 272 -0.03 22.10 -25.27
CA PRO A 272 1.07 22.76 -24.58
C PRO A 272 1.04 22.48 -23.06
N VAL A 273 0.97 21.21 -22.62
CA VAL A 273 0.87 20.88 -21.18
C VAL A 273 1.82 19.75 -20.77
N THR A 274 2.57 19.98 -19.70
CA THR A 274 3.80 19.25 -19.34
C THR A 274 3.73 18.44 -18.02
N THR A 275 2.54 18.15 -17.45
CA THR A 275 2.45 17.39 -16.17
C THR A 275 1.21 16.49 -16.03
N TRP A 276 1.37 15.30 -15.41
CA TRP A 276 0.32 14.31 -15.09
C TRP A 276 -0.69 14.89 -14.07
N PRO A 277 -2.01 14.56 -14.17
CA PRO A 277 -3.00 14.88 -13.15
C PRO A 277 -2.88 13.98 -11.91
#